data_AF-A0A821NQB6-F1
#
_entry.id   AF-A0A821NQB6-F1
#
_cell.length_a   1.000
_cell.length_b   1.000
_cell.length_c   1.000
_cell.angle_alpha   90.00
_cell.angle_beta   90.00
_cell.angle_gamma   90.00
#
_symmetry.space_group_name_H-M   'P 1'
#
loop_
_entity.id
_entity.type
_entity.pdbx_description
1 polymer ?
#
loop_
_entity_poly.entity_id
_entity_poly.type
_entity_poly.pdbx_seq_one_letter_code
_entity_poly.pdbx_strand_id
1 'polypeptide(L)'
;MFILCQSQLVSCRSFLNVLYTKYGEQCLSHTIHGTNLIDSDIVLTKIALSLLLFSTNICLFSSKLQVYVDTRTVFLIQNKYAEIIWKYLVYRYGHHDAVLKFINLIQCLLNVMQTLFHLQNIQQHVNDVLTLIENTELKLILDDIDQIEQKTIN
;
A
#
# COMPACT_ATOMS: atom_id res chain seq x y z
N MET A 1 1.84 -4.05 -4.67
CA MET A 1 0.89 -5.08 -5.15
C MET A 1 0.40 -4.76 -6.56
N PHE A 2 -0.52 -3.81 -6.78
CA PHE A 2 -0.96 -3.46 -8.15
C PHE A 2 0.19 -3.06 -9.09
N ILE A 3 1.10 -2.19 -8.61
CA ILE A 3 2.28 -1.79 -9.37
C ILE A 3 3.15 -3.01 -9.72
N LEU A 4 3.34 -3.94 -8.78
CA LEU A 4 4.14 -5.15 -8.99
C LEU A 4 3.56 -6.04 -10.11
N CYS A 5 2.23 -6.18 -10.18
CA CYS A 5 1.56 -6.91 -11.24
C CYS A 5 1.68 -6.18 -12.59
N GLN A 6 1.40 -4.87 -12.62
CA GLN A 6 1.45 -4.08 -13.86
C GLN A 6 2.86 -4.00 -14.45
N SER A 7 3.88 -3.87 -13.61
CA SER A 7 5.28 -3.84 -14.03
C SER A 7 5.91 -5.22 -14.19
N GLN A 8 5.14 -6.30 -14.00
CA GLN A 8 5.60 -7.69 -14.06
C GLN A 8 6.83 -7.99 -13.18
N LEU A 9 6.98 -7.26 -12.07
CA LEU A 9 8.17 -7.39 -11.20
C LEU A 9 8.23 -8.77 -10.54
N VAL A 10 7.09 -9.39 -10.27
CA VAL A 10 7.03 -10.75 -9.70
C VAL A 10 7.53 -11.81 -10.69
N SER A 11 7.51 -11.52 -11.99
CA SER A 11 8.10 -12.40 -13.01
C SER A 11 9.63 -12.25 -13.10
N CYS A 12 10.20 -11.18 -12.52
CA CYS A 12 11.64 -10.93 -12.53
C CYS A 12 12.33 -11.71 -11.40
N ARG A 13 13.13 -12.72 -11.75
CA ARG A 13 13.88 -13.53 -10.77
C ARG A 13 14.82 -12.69 -9.90
N SER A 14 15.48 -11.69 -10.48
CA SER A 14 16.37 -10.79 -9.74
C SER A 14 15.63 -10.04 -8.65
N PHE A 15 14.41 -9.55 -8.94
CA PHE A 15 13.56 -8.89 -7.97
C PHE A 15 13.16 -9.85 -6.84
N LEU A 16 12.72 -11.08 -7.15
CA LEU A 16 12.36 -12.07 -6.14
C LEU A 16 13.54 -12.46 -5.24
N ASN A 17 14.75 -12.57 -5.80
CA ASN A 17 15.96 -12.84 -5.03
C ASN A 17 16.29 -11.70 -4.06
N VAL A 18 16.16 -10.45 -4.50
CA VAL A 18 16.36 -9.28 -3.63
C VAL A 18 15.29 -9.26 -2.53
N LEU A 19 14.03 -9.51 -2.88
CA LEU A 19 12.92 -9.54 -1.92
C LEU A 19 13.14 -10.62 -0.86
N TYR A 20 13.53 -11.83 -1.26
CA TYR A 20 13.86 -12.93 -0.35
C TYR A 20 15.03 -12.60 0.57
N THR A 21 16.13 -12.08 0.02
CA THR A 21 17.35 -11.80 0.79
C THR A 21 17.17 -10.65 1.78
N LYS A 22 16.37 -9.64 1.43
CA LYS A 22 16.15 -8.44 2.27
C LYS A 22 14.98 -8.58 3.24
N TYR A 23 13.91 -9.25 2.84
CA TYR A 23 12.65 -9.27 3.59
C TYR A 23 12.20 -10.67 4.01
N GLY A 24 12.96 -11.72 3.63
CA GLY A 24 12.70 -13.09 4.02
C GLY A 24 11.63 -13.81 3.20
N GLU A 25 11.50 -15.10 3.48
CA GLU A 25 10.60 -16.02 2.77
C GLU A 25 9.12 -15.65 2.96
N GLN A 26 8.73 -15.21 4.16
CA GLN A 26 7.34 -14.84 4.46
C GLN A 26 6.88 -13.68 3.59
N CYS A 27 7.68 -12.60 3.50
CA CYS A 27 7.37 -11.47 2.64
C CYS A 27 7.30 -11.86 1.16
N LEU A 28 8.20 -12.73 0.70
CA LEU A 28 8.16 -13.27 -0.67
C LEU A 28 6.87 -14.04 -0.94
N SER A 29 6.51 -14.98 -0.06
CA SER A 29 5.31 -15.81 -0.17
C SER A 29 4.04 -14.95 -0.20
N HIS A 30 3.91 -13.99 0.73
CA HIS A 30 2.79 -13.05 0.74
C HIS A 30 2.75 -12.18 -0.52
N THR A 31 3.90 -11.78 -1.04
CA THR A 31 3.97 -10.97 -2.26
C THR A 31 3.48 -11.75 -3.48
N ILE A 32 3.95 -12.98 -3.67
CA ILE A 32 3.53 -13.85 -4.76
C ILE A 32 2.04 -14.18 -4.64
N HIS A 33 1.59 -14.57 -3.44
CA HIS A 33 0.20 -14.92 -3.20
C HIS A 33 -0.74 -13.75 -3.50
N GLY A 34 -0.43 -12.55 -2.99
CA GLY A 34 -1.26 -11.39 -3.24
C GLY A 34 -1.30 -10.96 -4.70
N THR A 35 -0.21 -11.13 -5.46
CA THR A 35 -0.25 -10.82 -6.90
C THR A 35 -1.19 -11.71 -7.70
N ASN A 36 -1.43 -12.94 -7.24
CA ASN A 36 -2.39 -13.86 -7.88
C ASN A 36 -3.85 -13.51 -7.54
N LEU A 37 -4.09 -12.71 -6.50
CA LEU A 37 -5.43 -12.30 -6.06
C LEU A 37 -5.88 -10.96 -6.67
N ILE A 38 -4.98 -10.19 -7.28
CA ILE A 38 -5.30 -8.90 -7.88
C ILE A 38 -6.03 -9.10 -9.20
N ASP A 39 -7.22 -8.51 -9.30
CA ASP A 39 -7.97 -8.43 -10.54
C ASP A 39 -7.29 -7.46 -11.52
N SER A 40 -7.33 -7.76 -12.81
CA SER A 40 -6.81 -6.88 -13.86
C SER A 40 -7.68 -5.64 -14.07
N ASP A 41 -8.89 -5.61 -13.51
CA ASP A 41 -9.77 -4.45 -13.54
C ASP A 41 -9.22 -3.29 -12.68
N ILE A 42 -8.73 -2.27 -13.38
CA ILE A 42 -8.18 -1.05 -12.76
C ILE A 42 -9.22 -0.24 -11.99
N VAL A 43 -10.50 -0.28 -12.39
CA VAL A 43 -11.58 0.43 -11.69
C VAL A 43 -11.80 -0.22 -10.33
N LEU A 44 -11.93 -1.56 -10.33
CA LEU A 44 -12.08 -2.33 -9.10
C LEU A 44 -10.88 -2.13 -8.17
N THR A 45 -9.67 -2.13 -8.72
CA THR A 45 -8.45 -1.86 -7.96
C THR A 45 -8.47 -0.48 -7.30
N LYS A 46 -8.83 0.58 -8.02
CA LYS A 46 -8.89 1.95 -7.47
C LYS A 46 -9.90 2.05 -6.32
N ILE A 47 -11.06 1.44 -6.48
CA ILE A 47 -12.10 1.46 -5.44
C ILE A 47 -11.66 0.62 -4.23
N ALA A 48 -11.01 -0.52 -4.45
CA ALA A 48 -10.46 -1.36 -3.37
C ALA A 48 -9.32 -0.68 -2.60
N LEU A 49 -8.43 0.04 -3.28
CA LEU A 49 -7.42 0.87 -2.65
C LEU A 49 -8.04 2.00 -1.81
N SER A 50 -9.14 2.58 -2.29
CA SER A 50 -9.88 3.59 -1.51
C SER A 50 -10.46 2.97 -0.24
N LEU A 51 -11.10 1.79 -0.35
CA LEU A 51 -11.61 1.04 0.80
C LEU A 51 -10.49 0.71 1.80
N LEU A 52 -9.32 0.31 1.30
CA LEU A 52 -8.14 0.00 2.10
C LEU A 52 -7.61 1.23 2.84
N LEU A 53 -7.49 2.38 2.17
CA LEU A 53 -7.02 3.65 2.75
C LEU A 53 -7.90 4.11 3.92
N PHE A 54 -9.21 3.89 3.81
CA PHE A 54 -10.13 4.19 4.91
C PHE A 54 -10.17 3.10 5.97
N SER A 55 -9.50 1.95 5.80
CA SER A 55 -9.45 0.92 6.84
C SER A 55 -8.74 1.45 8.10
N THR A 56 -9.41 1.36 9.24
CA THR A 56 -8.93 1.86 10.55
C THR A 56 -7.58 1.25 10.95
N ASN A 57 -7.26 0.08 10.40
CA ASN A 57 -6.00 -0.62 10.63
C ASN A 57 -4.78 0.07 10.00
N ILE A 58 -4.94 0.92 8.96
CA ILE A 58 -3.81 1.70 8.40
C ILE A 58 -3.46 2.89 9.30
N CYS A 59 -4.43 3.43 10.03
CA CYS A 59 -4.22 4.56 10.93
C CYS A 59 -3.42 4.21 12.21
N LEU A 60 -3.27 2.92 12.54
CA LEU A 60 -2.48 2.48 13.69
C LEU A 60 -0.96 2.63 13.49
N PHE A 61 -0.51 3.00 12.29
CA PHE A 61 0.90 2.98 11.91
C PHE A 61 1.66 4.32 12.11
N SER A 62 1.05 5.32 12.76
CA SER A 62 1.76 6.53 13.20
C SER A 62 1.59 6.73 14.71
N SER A 63 2.57 6.31 15.50
CA SER A 63 2.59 6.50 16.95
C SER A 63 2.68 7.97 17.38
N LYS A 64 2.96 8.89 16.44
CA LYS A 64 3.21 10.32 16.70
C LYS A 64 2.05 11.24 16.32
N LEU A 65 1.02 10.75 15.63
CA LEU A 65 -0.16 11.53 15.25
C LEU A 65 -1.41 10.94 15.89
N GLN A 66 -1.73 11.36 17.11
CA GLN A 66 -3.08 11.21 17.67
C GLN A 66 -4.01 12.21 16.98
N VAL A 67 -4.31 11.98 15.70
CA VAL A 67 -5.45 12.64 15.07
C VAL A 67 -6.68 11.94 15.61
N TYR A 68 -7.54 12.68 16.31
CA TYR A 68 -8.86 12.19 16.68
C TYR A 68 -9.68 12.06 15.40
N VAL A 69 -9.64 10.88 14.80
CA VAL A 69 -10.45 10.54 13.64
C VAL A 69 -11.77 9.98 14.15
N ASP A 70 -12.88 10.61 13.75
CA ASP A 70 -14.22 10.07 14.02
C ASP A 70 -14.38 8.71 13.31
N THR A 71 -14.20 7.64 14.09
CA THR A 71 -14.27 6.26 13.61
C THR A 71 -15.62 5.96 12.98
N ARG A 72 -16.71 6.58 13.45
CA ARG A 72 -18.04 6.39 12.89
C ARG A 72 -18.12 6.90 11.45
N THR A 73 -17.59 8.08 11.20
CA THR A 73 -17.53 8.65 9.85
C THR A 73 -16.68 7.80 8.92
N VAL A 74 -15.54 7.29 9.40
CA VAL A 74 -14.69 6.38 8.62
C VAL A 74 -15.43 5.08 8.27
N PHE A 75 -16.13 4.46 9.22
CA PHE A 75 -16.92 3.25 8.96
C PHE A 75 -18.05 3.51 7.95
N LEU A 76 -18.71 4.67 8.01
CA LEU A 76 -19.72 5.05 7.02
C LEU A 76 -19.14 5.17 5.61
N ILE A 77 -17.96 5.79 5.48
CA ILE A 77 -17.25 5.90 4.20
C ILE A 77 -16.86 4.52 3.68
N GLN A 78 -16.28 3.65 4.51
CA GLN A 78 -15.93 2.27 4.14
C GLN A 78 -17.16 1.51 3.64
N ASN A 79 -18.28 1.59 4.35
CA ASN A 79 -19.52 0.91 3.95
C ASN A 79 -20.02 1.41 2.59
N LYS A 80 -19.89 2.71 2.29
CA LYS A 80 -20.25 3.24 0.97
C LYS A 80 -19.34 2.71 -0.13
N TYR A 81 -18.03 2.60 0.10
CA TYR A 81 -17.12 1.96 -0.85
C TYR A 81 -17.44 0.48 -1.05
N ALA A 82 -17.72 -0.27 0.02
CA ALA A 82 -18.12 -1.68 -0.07
C ALA A 82 -19.43 -1.85 -0.88
N GLU A 83 -20.42 -0.97 -0.66
CA GLU A 83 -21.68 -0.95 -1.41
C GLU A 83 -21.44 -0.67 -2.90
N ILE A 84 -20.57 0.29 -3.24
CA ILE A 84 -20.20 0.61 -4.62
C ILE A 84 -19.51 -0.58 -5.29
N ILE A 85 -18.55 -1.21 -4.62
CA ILE A 85 -17.86 -2.41 -5.12
C ILE A 85 -18.88 -3.51 -5.40
N TRP A 86 -19.77 -3.79 -4.44
CA TRP A 86 -20.78 -4.83 -4.60
C TRP A 86 -21.69 -4.58 -5.80
N LYS A 87 -22.26 -3.38 -5.92
CA LYS A 87 -23.12 -3.01 -7.05
C LYS A 87 -22.37 -3.10 -8.39
N TYR A 88 -21.13 -2.63 -8.42
CA TYR A 88 -20.27 -2.72 -9.60
C TYR A 88 -20.04 -4.17 -10.04
N LEU A 89 -19.69 -5.05 -9.10
CA LEU A 89 -19.43 -6.46 -9.38
C LEU A 89 -20.70 -7.16 -9.88
N VAL A 90 -21.84 -6.95 -9.22
CA VAL A 90 -23.12 -7.55 -9.63
C VAL A 90 -23.53 -7.06 -11.02
N TYR A 91 -23.38 -5.75 -11.28
CA TYR A 91 -23.69 -5.16 -12.59
C TYR A 91 -22.80 -5.72 -13.71
N ARG A 92 -21.50 -5.86 -13.46
CA ARG A 92 -20.52 -6.23 -14.50
C ARG A 92 -20.39 -7.74 -14.72
N TYR A 93 -20.51 -8.55 -13.68
CA TYR A 93 -20.22 -9.99 -13.72
C TYR A 93 -21.41 -10.88 -13.37
N GLY A 94 -22.53 -10.31 -12.91
CA GLY A 94 -23.66 -11.08 -12.40
C GLY A 94 -23.43 -11.62 -11.00
N HIS A 95 -24.48 -12.16 -10.37
CA HIS A 95 -24.48 -12.45 -8.93
C HIS A 95 -23.43 -13.49 -8.50
N HIS A 96 -23.32 -14.62 -9.21
CA HIS A 96 -22.42 -15.70 -8.81
C HIS A 96 -20.95 -15.26 -8.85
N ASP A 97 -20.50 -14.72 -9.99
CA ASP A 97 -19.12 -14.27 -10.17
C ASP A 97 -18.80 -13.05 -9.31
N ALA A 98 -19.79 -12.19 -9.04
CA ALA A 98 -19.62 -11.07 -8.13
C ALA A 98 -19.25 -11.52 -6.72
N VAL A 99 -19.87 -12.60 -6.20
CA VAL A 99 -19.53 -13.16 -4.88
C VAL A 99 -18.09 -13.65 -4.86
N LEU A 100 -17.67 -14.44 -5.87
CA LEU A 100 -16.31 -14.97 -5.95
C LEU A 100 -15.27 -13.85 -6.04
N LYS A 101 -15.51 -12.85 -6.89
CA LYS A 101 -14.63 -11.68 -7.03
C LYS A 101 -14.56 -10.84 -5.76
N PHE A 102 -15.68 -10.66 -5.07
CA PHE A 102 -15.71 -9.94 -3.81
C PHE A 102 -14.88 -10.65 -2.74
N ILE A 103 -15.01 -11.98 -2.62
CA ILE A 103 -14.20 -12.79 -1.69
C ILE A 103 -12.71 -12.65 -2.01
N ASN A 104 -12.31 -12.81 -3.27
CA ASN A 104 -10.92 -12.67 -3.69
C ASN A 104 -10.37 -11.28 -3.39
N LEU A 105 -11.20 -10.24 -3.57
CA LEU A 105 -10.83 -8.87 -3.23
C LEU A 105 -10.55 -8.71 -1.74
N ILE A 106 -11.44 -9.22 -0.88
CA ILE A 106 -11.24 -9.18 0.58
C ILE A 106 -9.98 -9.95 0.99
N GLN A 107 -9.75 -11.14 0.42
CA GLN A 107 -8.52 -11.90 0.65
C GLN A 107 -7.27 -11.13 0.22
N CYS A 108 -7.31 -10.46 -0.94
CA CYS A 108 -6.23 -9.60 -1.40
C CYS A 108 -5.94 -8.47 -0.39
N LEU A 109 -6.99 -7.79 0.10
CA LEU A 109 -6.84 -6.72 1.09
C LEU A 109 -6.24 -7.23 2.40
N LEU A 110 -6.71 -8.37 2.91
CA LEU A 110 -6.17 -8.99 4.12
C LEU A 110 -4.69 -9.37 3.95
N ASN A 111 -4.31 -9.95 2.81
CA ASN A 111 -2.93 -10.30 2.52
C ASN A 111 -2.03 -9.04 2.44
N VAL A 112 -2.52 -7.93 1.89
CA VAL A 112 -1.80 -6.64 1.93
C VAL A 112 -1.58 -6.19 3.37
N MET A 113 -2.59 -6.27 4.23
CA MET A 113 -2.46 -5.86 5.64
C MET A 113 -1.47 -6.74 6.41
N GLN A 114 -1.50 -8.05 6.17
CA GLN A 114 -0.52 -8.97 6.76
C GLN A 114 0.91 -8.67 6.28
N THR A 115 1.08 -8.37 5.00
CA THR A 115 2.38 -7.99 4.44
C THR A 115 2.91 -6.70 5.07
N LEU A 116 2.05 -5.68 5.21
CA LEU A 116 2.42 -4.40 5.83
C LEU A 116 2.82 -4.58 7.30
N PHE A 117 2.06 -5.38 8.05
CA PHE A 117 2.39 -5.71 9.43
C PHE A 117 3.73 -6.43 9.55
N HIS A 118 4.01 -7.39 8.65
CA HIS A 118 5.28 -8.09 8.64
C HIS A 118 6.46 -7.17 8.30
N LEU A 119 6.31 -6.33 7.27
CA LEU A 119 7.34 -5.38 6.85
C LEU A 119 7.75 -4.39 7.95
N GLN A 120 6.81 -3.95 8.78
CA GLN A 120 7.10 -3.06 9.90
C GLN A 120 7.92 -3.73 11.01
N ASN A 121 7.73 -5.03 11.22
CA ASN A 121 8.50 -5.79 12.19
C ASN A 121 9.94 -6.06 11.70
N ILE A 122 10.24 -5.79 10.42
CA ILE A 122 11.59 -5.91 9.86
C ILE A 122 12.35 -4.60 10.11
N GLN A 123 13.19 -4.59 11.15
CA GLN A 123 14.03 -3.46 11.57
C GLN A 123 14.85 -2.85 10.42
N GLN A 124 15.30 -3.67 9.47
CA GLN A 124 16.11 -3.23 8.33
C GLN A 124 15.37 -2.24 7.43
N HIS A 125 14.07 -2.47 7.18
CA HIS A 125 13.28 -1.56 6.35
C HIS A 125 13.08 -0.20 7.04
N VAL A 126 12.85 -0.23 8.36
CA VAL A 126 12.71 0.99 9.17
C VAL A 126 14.00 1.82 9.12
N ASN A 127 15.16 1.16 9.25
CA ASN A 127 16.46 1.84 9.18
C ASN A 127 16.74 2.42 7.79
N ASP A 128 16.44 1.67 6.72
CA ASP A 128 16.63 2.13 5.35
C ASP A 128 15.76 3.38 5.07
N VAL A 129 14.50 3.39 5.53
CA VAL A 129 13.60 4.55 5.39
C VAL A 129 14.11 5.75 6.19
N LEU A 130 14.53 5.56 7.45
CA LEU A 130 15.07 6.64 8.28
C LEU A 130 16.34 7.26 7.66
N THR A 131 17.25 6.43 7.16
CA THR A 131 18.46 6.90 6.48
C THR A 131 18.11 7.72 5.23
N LEU A 132 17.07 7.33 4.51
CA LEU A 132 16.62 8.04 3.31
C LEU A 132 15.97 9.39 3.66
N ILE A 133 15.23 9.46 4.78
CA ILE A 133 14.70 10.71 5.32
C ILE A 133 15.85 11.65 5.71
N GLU A 134 16.81 11.19 6.51
CA GLU A 134 17.98 11.99 6.94
C GLU A 134 18.77 12.55 5.75
N ASN A 135 19.03 11.72 4.74
CA ASN A 135 19.71 12.16 3.52
C ASN A 135 18.90 13.20 2.73
N THR A 136 17.57 13.08 2.71
CA THR A 136 16.69 14.03 2.04
C THR A 136 16.65 15.36 2.78
N GLU A 137 16.55 15.33 4.11
CA GLU A 137 16.59 16.52 4.96
C GLU A 137 17.92 17.27 4.79
N LEU A 138 19.05 16.56 4.84
CA LEU A 138 20.38 17.15 4.61
C LEU A 138 20.48 17.80 3.24
N LYS A 139 19.97 17.14 2.19
CA LYS A 139 20.02 17.68 0.84
C LYS A 139 19.19 18.97 0.70
N LEU A 140 18.00 19.00 1.29
CA LEU A 140 17.16 20.19 1.28
C LEU A 140 17.82 21.37 2.03
N ILE A 141 18.46 21.09 3.17
CA ILE A 141 19.20 22.12 3.93
C ILE A 141 20.35 22.69 3.09
N LEU A 142 21.10 21.83 2.38
CA LEU A 142 22.18 22.28 1.50
C LEU A 142 21.67 23.11 0.33
N ASP A 143 20.59 22.68 -0.32
CA ASP A 143 19.95 23.42 -1.43
C ASP A 143 19.47 24.81 -0.98
N ASP A 144 18.97 24.95 0.25
CA ASP A 144 18.56 26.23 0.83
C ASP A 144 19.75 27.16 1.12
N ILE A 145 20.88 26.61 1.59
CA ILE A 145 22.11 27.38 1.83
C ILE A 145 22.67 27.92 0.52
N ASP A 146 22.75 27.10 -0.53
CA ASP A 146 23.25 27.50 -1.85
C ASP A 146 22.40 28.64 -2.45
N GLN A 147 21.08 28.63 -2.24
CA GLN A 147 20.19 29.70 -2.67
C GLN A 147 20.38 31.01 -1.90
N ILE A 148 20.73 30.94 -0.61
CA ILE A 148 21.04 32.12 0.20
C ILE A 148 22.36 32.74 -0.28
N GLU A 149 23.40 31.92 -0.53
CA GLU A 149 24.69 32.41 -1.03
C GLU A 149 24.55 33.10 -2.39
N GLN A 150 23.78 32.54 -3.31
CA GLN A 150 23.51 33.16 -4.62
C GLN A 150 22.73 34.49 -4.56
N LYS A 151 21.88 34.68 -3.54
CA LYS A 151 21.19 35.95 -3.28
C LYS A 151 22.06 37.00 -2.60
N THR A 152 23.15 36.58 -1.95
CA THR A 152 24.03 37.50 -1.21
C THR A 152 25.14 38.06 -2.12
N ILE A 153 25.43 37.39 -3.24
CA ILE A 153 26.48 37.75 -4.20
C ILE A 153 25.96 38.61 -5.37
N ASN A 154 24.63 38.73 -5.54
CA ASN A 154 23.97 39.61 -6.51
C ASN A 154 23.35 40.83 -5.84
#